data_AF-A0A1I3FUP7-F1
#
_entry.id   AF-A0A1I3FUP7-F1
#
_cell.length_a   1.000
_cell.length_b   1.000
_cell.length_c   1.000
_cell.angle_alpha   90.00
_cell.angle_beta   90.00
_cell.angle_gamma   90.00
#
_symmetry.space_group_name_H-M   'P 1'
#
loop_
_entity.id
_entity.type
_entity.pdbx_description
1 polymer ?
#
loop_
_entity_poly.entity_id
_entity_poly.type
_entity_poly.pdbx_seq_one_letter_code
_entity_poly.pdbx_strand_id
1 'polypeptide(L)' 'MQSFGSGNGQFVDRRQASGETNGPKLERRQFSDSREQGRPEVNELARAVDQYKLLHRRRFITFEELFDVMASLGYHK' A
#
# COMPACT_ATOMS: atom_id res chain seq x y z
N MET A 1 26.23 46.66 -13.55
CA MET A 1 26.96 45.52 -12.93
C MET A 1 26.20 45.13 -11.66
N GLN A 2 25.48 44.00 -11.68
CA GLN A 2 24.68 43.53 -10.54
C GLN A 2 25.51 42.50 -9.76
N SER A 3 25.59 42.66 -8.43
CA SER A 3 26.35 41.80 -7.51
C SER A 3 25.37 40.90 -6.75
N PHE A 4 25.57 39.57 -6.78
CA PHE A 4 24.74 38.60 -6.08
C PHE A 4 25.35 38.25 -4.71
N GLY A 5 24.52 38.35 -3.67
CA GLY A 5 24.89 38.17 -2.27
C GLY A 5 25.47 36.80 -1.94
N SER A 6 26.49 36.80 -1.09
CA SER A 6 27.16 35.62 -0.55
C SER A 6 26.34 35.05 0.60
N GLY A 7 25.61 33.96 0.34
CA GLY A 7 24.92 33.18 1.38
C GLY A 7 25.92 32.27 2.11
N ASN A 8 26.09 32.48 3.42
CA ASN A 8 26.83 31.59 4.32
C ASN A 8 26.10 30.25 4.52
N GLY A 9 26.05 29.41 3.48
CA GLY A 9 25.54 28.05 3.55
C GLY A 9 26.68 27.06 3.32
N GLN A 10 27.30 26.57 4.39
CA GLN A 10 28.21 25.43 4.29
C GLN A 10 27.50 24.29 3.54
N PHE A 11 28.12 23.77 2.48
CA PHE A 11 27.60 22.63 1.74
C PHE A 11 27.59 21.41 2.66
N VAL A 12 26.40 20.98 3.08
CA VAL A 12 26.22 19.75 3.86
C VAL A 12 26.04 18.59 2.87
N ASP A 13 27.06 17.74 2.73
CA ASP A 13 26.92 16.50 1.97
C ASP A 13 25.99 15.53 2.72
N ARG A 14 24.78 15.33 2.19
CA ARG A 14 23.74 14.49 2.82
C ARG A 14 24.07 13.00 2.81
N ARG A 15 25.08 12.55 2.04
CA ARG A 15 25.42 11.12 1.94
C ARG A 15 26.21 10.64 3.15
N GLN A 16 26.89 11.54 3.86
CA GLN A 16 27.63 11.20 5.08
C GLN A 16 26.74 11.03 6.33
N ALA A 17 25.48 11.46 6.32
CA ALA A 17 24.57 11.35 7.47
C ALA A 17 23.91 9.96 7.61
N SER A 18 24.62 8.89 7.25
CA SER A 18 24.15 7.50 7.41
C SER A 18 25.14 6.64 8.19
N GLY A 19 25.79 7.24 9.19
CA GLY A 19 26.38 6.49 10.30
C GLY A 19 25.34 6.30 11.40
N GLU A 20 24.95 5.03 11.62
CA GLU A 20 24.46 4.52 12.91
C GLU A 20 23.03 4.90 13.34
N THR A 21 22.05 4.13 12.88
CA THR A 21 20.81 3.88 13.66
C THR A 21 20.52 2.38 13.68
N ASN A 22 21.23 1.66 14.57
CA ASN A 22 20.86 0.32 15.02
C ASN A 22 19.67 0.41 16.00
N GLY A 23 18.54 0.94 15.54
CA GLY A 23 17.25 0.81 16.23
C GLY A 23 16.57 -0.50 15.81
N PRO A 24 15.67 -1.09 16.62
CA PRO A 24 14.88 -2.23 16.16
C PRO A 24 14.24 -1.87 14.83
N LYS A 25 14.37 -2.75 13.82
CA LYS A 25 13.66 -2.63 12.55
C LYS A 25 12.15 -2.77 12.85
N LEU A 26 11.53 -1.70 13.35
CA LEU A 26 10.09 -1.55 13.27
C LEU A 26 9.74 -1.73 11.81
N GLU A 27 8.85 -2.67 11.51
CA GLU A 27 8.34 -2.85 10.16
C GLU A 27 7.82 -1.49 9.66
N ARG A 28 8.54 -0.88 8.71
CA ARG A 28 8.12 0.33 8.00
C ARG A 28 7.12 -0.02 6.90
N ARG A 29 6.23 -0.97 7.15
CA ARG A 29 5.13 -1.27 6.23
C ARG A 29 4.05 -0.23 6.48
N GLN A 30 4.02 0.79 5.62
CA GLN A 30 2.93 1.77 5.57
C GLN A 30 1.56 1.14 5.25
N PHE A 31 1.57 -0.10 4.78
CA PHE A 31 0.39 -0.91 4.61
C PHE A 31 0.49 -2.06 5.61
N SER A 32 0.01 -1.83 6.84
CA SER A 32 -0.35 -2.94 7.72
C SER A 32 -1.28 -3.87 6.94
N ASP A 33 -1.12 -5.17 7.13
CA ASP A 33 -1.97 -6.17 6.50
C ASP A 33 -3.40 -6.05 7.08
N SER A 34 -4.23 -5.18 6.50
CA SER A 34 -5.62 -4.95 6.92
C SER A 34 -6.55 -6.14 6.64
N ARG A 35 -5.99 -7.34 6.43
CA ARG A 35 -6.74 -8.59 6.26
C ARG A 35 -7.18 -9.21 7.58
N GLU A 36 -6.81 -8.65 8.74
CA GLU A 36 -7.50 -8.96 9.99
C GLU A 36 -8.81 -8.16 10.11
N GLN A 37 -9.71 -8.38 9.17
CA GLN A 37 -11.09 -7.98 9.39
C GLN A 37 -11.69 -9.02 10.33
N GLY A 38 -12.13 -8.59 11.52
CA GLY A 38 -12.61 -9.47 12.59
C GLY A 38 -13.84 -10.32 12.26
N ARG A 39 -14.29 -10.34 10.99
CA ARG A 39 -15.41 -11.11 10.47
C ARG A 39 -14.92 -12.10 9.40
N PRO A 40 -15.12 -13.42 9.59
CA PRO A 40 -14.63 -14.43 8.66
C PRO A 40 -15.21 -14.28 7.25
N GLU A 41 -16.44 -13.79 7.12
CA GLU A 41 -17.13 -13.59 5.84
C GLU A 41 -16.40 -12.56 4.97
N VAL A 42 -15.79 -11.56 5.59
CA VAL A 42 -15.06 -10.53 4.83
C VAL A 42 -13.73 -11.06 4.31
N ASN A 43 -13.09 -11.98 5.05
CA ASN A 43 -11.86 -12.64 4.62
C ASN A 43 -12.13 -13.58 3.44
N GLU A 44 -13.28 -14.25 3.44
CA GLU A 44 -13.73 -15.07 2.32
C GLU A 44 -13.98 -14.22 1.06
N LEU A 45 -14.72 -13.11 1.21
CA LEU A 45 -14.93 -12.17 0.10
C LEU A 45 -13.62 -11.62 -0.46
N ALA A 46 -12.70 -11.21 0.42
CA ALA A 46 -11.39 -10.70 0.00
C ALA A 46 -10.61 -11.74 -0.81
N ARG A 47 -10.61 -13.01 -0.38
CA ARG A 47 -9.96 -14.11 -1.11
C ARG A 47 -10.61 -14.35 -2.47
N ALA A 48 -11.94 -14.35 -2.54
CA ALA A 48 -12.67 -14.55 -3.79
C ALA A 48 -12.39 -13.42 -4.79
N VAL A 49 -12.37 -12.16 -4.33
CA VAL A 49 -12.01 -11.01 -5.16
C VAL A 49 -10.57 -11.10 -5.65
N ASP A 50 -9.62 -11.45 -4.79
CA ASP A 50 -8.22 -11.63 -5.20
C ASP A 50 -8.07 -12.73 -6.26
N GLN A 51 -8.77 -13.86 -6.11
CA GLN A 51 -8.80 -14.93 -7.12
C GLN A 51 -9.41 -14.46 -8.45
N TYR A 52 -10.52 -13.74 -8.40
CA TYR A 52 -11.17 -13.18 -9.59
C TYR A 52 -10.21 -12.26 -10.36
N LYS A 53 -9.52 -11.37 -9.64
CA LYS A 53 -8.55 -10.44 -10.25
C LYS A 53 -7.36 -11.16 -10.90
N LEU A 54 -6.90 -12.26 -10.31
CA LEU A 54 -5.84 -13.10 -10.89
C LEU A 54 -6.30 -13.81 -12.17
N LEU A 55 -7.51 -14.38 -12.17
CA LEU A 55 -8.07 -15.08 -13.34
C LEU A 55 -8.28 -14.14 -14.52
N HIS A 56 -8.80 -12.94 -14.27
CA HIS A 56 -9.10 -11.96 -15.32
C HIS A 56 -7.91 -11.02 -15.64
N ARG A 57 -6.79 -11.16 -14.92
CA ARG A 57 -5.56 -10.35 -15.07
C ARG A 57 -5.83 -8.84 -15.07
N ARG A 58 -6.77 -8.38 -14.24
CA ARG A 58 -7.13 -6.96 -14.13
C ARG A 58 -6.66 -6.37 -12.81
N ARG A 59 -6.20 -5.12 -12.88
CA ARG A 59 -5.76 -4.37 -11.70
C ARG A 59 -6.94 -3.85 -10.87
N PHE A 60 -8.07 -3.58 -11.53
CA PHE A 60 -9.30 -3.06 -10.93
C PHE A 60 -10.50 -3.95 -11.35
N ILE A 61 -11.45 -4.11 -10.43
CA ILE A 61 -12.71 -4.86 -10.63
C ILE A 61 -13.85 -3.84 -10.79
N THR A 62 -14.78 -4.08 -11.70
CA THR A 62 -16.00 -3.25 -11.84
C THR A 62 -17.03 -3.63 -10.77
N PHE A 63 -18.07 -2.80 -10.58
CA PHE A 63 -19.13 -3.12 -9.62
C PHE A 63 -19.96 -4.34 -10.04
N GLU A 64 -20.14 -4.57 -11.34
CA GLU A 64 -20.82 -5.76 -11.86
C GLU A 64 -20.00 -7.02 -11.56
N GLU A 65 -18.71 -6.99 -11.85
CA GLU A 65 -17.79 -8.09 -11.57
C GLU A 65 -17.70 -8.37 -10.05
N LEU A 66 -17.74 -7.34 -9.21
CA LEU A 66 -17.81 -7.51 -7.75
C LEU A 66 -19.13 -8.16 -7.32
N PHE A 67 -20.25 -7.80 -7.96
CA PHE A 67 -21.53 -8.43 -7.70
C PHE A 67 -21.51 -9.92 -8.08
N ASP A 68 -20.91 -10.27 -9.22
CA ASP A 68 -20.75 -11.68 -9.62
C ASP A 68 -19.95 -12.48 -8.60
N VAL A 69 -18.87 -11.89 -8.05
CA VAL A 69 -18.09 -12.52 -6.97
C VAL A 69 -18.95 -12.71 -5.72
N MET A 70 -19.72 -11.70 -5.30
CA MET A 70 -20.61 -11.82 -4.14
C MET A 70 -21.71 -12.87 -4.37
N ALA A 71 -22.32 -12.89 -5.54
CA ALA A 71 -23.34 -13.87 -5.92
C ALA A 71 -22.76 -15.30 -5.93
N SER A 72 -21.51 -15.48 -6.39
CA SER A 72 -20.82 -16.79 -6.37
C SER A 72 -20.59 -17.35 -4.95
N LEU A 73 -20.47 -16.45 -3.95
CA LEU A 73 -20.38 -16.81 -2.54
C LEU A 73 -21.75 -17.10 -1.90
N GLY A 74 -22.83 -17.04 -2.68
CA GLY A 74 -24.19 -17.28 -2.20
C GLY A 74 -24.82 -16.08 -1.50
N TYR A 75 -24.22 -14.90 -1.59
CA TYR A 75 -24.87 -13.67 -1.14
C TYR A 75 -25.97 -13.28 -2.13
N HIS A 76 -27.21 -13.58 -1.74
CA HIS A 76 -28.42 -13.11 -2.38
C HIS A 76 -29.18 -12.24 -1.38
N LYS A 77 -29.58 -11.04 -1.80
CA LYS A 77 -30.42 -10.14 -1.00
C LYS A 77 -31.90 -10.45 -1.22
#